data_AF-A0A9E4NLJ6-F1
#
_entry.id   AF-A0A9E4NLJ6-F1
#
_cell.length_a   1.000
_cell.length_b   1.000
_cell.length_c   1.000
_cell.angle_alpha   90.00
_cell.angle_beta   90.00
_cell.angle_gamma   90.00
#
_symmetry.space_group_name_H-M   'P 1'
#
loop_
_entity.id
_entity.type
_entity.pdbx_description
1 polymer ?
#
loop_
_entity_poly.entity_id
_entity_poly.type
_entity_poly.pdbx_seq_one_letter_code
_entity_poly.pdbx_strand_id
1 'polypeptide(L)'
;MILDISIDRVQFLRGDVNSRRRGIHPPWSIGDSSFLELCNRCDECIKACPPGIIINGSGGFPVIDFTRGHCTFCGDCVKACQPKALEFPEDLSTPPWSLEIEIEQSCLSLNGVVCRSCGDICEERAIRFQLQTGGRSQPQPDPATCTGCGACVAVCPSKSITITPISNDHAVSTQVREEMLNP
;
A
#
# COMPACT_ATOMS: atom_id res chain seq x y z
N MET A 1 27.67 16.44 2.25
CA MET A 1 26.76 15.39 2.75
C MET A 1 26.45 14.50 1.56
N ILE A 2 27.26 13.46 1.37
CA ILE A 2 27.10 12.51 0.27
C ILE A 2 26.12 11.46 0.79
N LEU A 3 24.95 11.34 0.18
CA LEU A 3 24.04 10.24 0.42
C LEU A 3 24.61 9.04 -0.34
N ASP A 4 25.05 8.01 0.38
CA ASP A 4 25.38 6.71 -0.20
C ASP A 4 24.09 6.09 -0.73
N ILE A 5 23.86 6.25 -2.03
CA ILE A 5 22.79 5.56 -2.75
C ILE A 5 23.42 4.32 -3.37
N SER A 6 23.17 3.15 -2.80
CA SER A 6 23.52 1.86 -3.41
C SER A 6 22.58 1.58 -4.59
N ILE A 7 22.89 2.18 -5.75
CA ILE A 7 22.20 1.92 -7.02
C ILE A 7 22.79 0.64 -7.63
N ASP A 8 21.96 -0.37 -7.86
CA ASP A 8 22.40 -1.57 -8.58
C ASP A 8 22.76 -1.22 -10.04
N ARG A 9 23.81 -1.83 -10.59
CA ARG A 9 24.26 -1.59 -11.98
C ARG A 9 23.13 -1.72 -13.02
N VAL A 10 22.15 -2.59 -12.78
CA VAL A 10 21.00 -2.79 -13.67
C VAL A 10 20.00 -1.62 -13.60
N GLN A 11 19.86 -0.98 -12.44
CA GLN A 11 18.96 0.18 -12.23
C GLN A 11 19.49 1.43 -12.93
N PHE A 12 20.79 1.68 -12.83
CA PHE A 12 21.45 2.79 -13.51
C PHE A 12 21.32 2.70 -15.05
N LEU A 13 21.50 1.51 -15.62
CA LEU A 13 21.42 1.30 -17.07
C LEU A 13 20.01 1.47 -17.65
N ARG A 14 18.96 1.43 -16.82
CA ARG A 14 17.55 1.61 -17.24
C ARG A 14 17.03 3.04 -17.05
N GLY A 15 17.87 3.96 -16.55
CA GLY A 15 17.43 5.33 -16.23
C GLY A 15 16.48 5.41 -15.04
N ASP A 16 16.37 4.32 -14.25
CA ASP A 16 15.48 4.23 -13.11
C ASP A 16 16.25 4.62 -11.83
N VAL A 17 16.56 5.92 -11.73
CA VAL A 17 17.17 6.54 -10.54
C VAL A 17 16.17 6.74 -9.40
N ASN A 18 14.93 6.28 -9.56
CA ASN A 18 13.88 6.39 -8.56
C ASN A 18 13.59 5.03 -7.89
N SER A 19 14.66 4.37 -7.43
CA SER A 19 14.65 3.10 -6.69
C SER A 19 13.95 3.15 -5.31
N ARG A 20 13.15 4.18 -5.03
CA ARG A 20 12.36 4.31 -3.79
C ARG A 20 10.97 3.67 -3.87
N ARG A 21 10.57 3.12 -5.01
CA ARG A 21 9.32 2.34 -5.11
C ARG A 21 9.62 0.94 -5.60
N ARG A 22 10.12 0.08 -4.71
CA ARG A 22 9.79 -1.34 -4.82
C ARG A 22 8.26 -1.40 -4.88
N GLY A 23 7.71 -1.90 -5.99
CA GLY A 23 6.26 -1.96 -6.16
C GLY A 23 5.64 -2.80 -5.03
N ILE A 24 4.40 -2.47 -4.66
CA ILE A 24 3.69 -3.19 -3.60
C ILE A 24 3.50 -4.63 -4.07
N HIS A 25 4.06 -5.61 -3.35
CA HIS A 25 3.88 -7.02 -3.68
C HIS A 25 2.45 -7.50 -3.35
N PRO A 26 2.00 -8.61 -3.95
CA PRO A 26 0.68 -9.18 -3.65
C PRO A 26 0.46 -9.46 -2.15
N PRO A 27 -0.80 -9.60 -1.70
CA PRO A 27 -1.08 -9.88 -0.30
C PRO A 27 -0.51 -11.25 0.08
N TRP A 28 -0.12 -11.36 1.35
CA TRP A 28 0.56 -12.51 1.94
C TRP A 28 1.87 -12.87 1.24
N SER A 29 2.54 -11.86 0.66
CA SER A 29 3.94 -12.02 0.27
C SER A 29 4.77 -12.31 1.51
N ILE A 30 5.59 -13.35 1.44
CA ILE A 30 6.64 -13.56 2.43
C ILE A 30 7.59 -12.35 2.40
N GLY A 31 8.38 -12.14 3.46
CA GLY A 31 9.23 -10.95 3.58
C GLY A 31 10.07 -10.65 2.33
N ASP A 32 10.33 -9.36 2.07
CA ASP A 32 10.90 -8.84 0.81
C ASP A 32 12.07 -9.66 0.24
N SER A 33 13.04 -10.04 1.06
CA SER A 33 14.20 -10.83 0.60
C SER A 33 13.79 -12.23 0.14
N SER A 34 13.02 -12.94 0.95
CA SER A 34 12.57 -14.31 0.66
C SER A 34 11.63 -14.33 -0.54
N PHE A 35 10.80 -13.31 -0.71
CA PHE A 35 9.92 -13.16 -1.87
C PHE A 35 10.72 -13.10 -3.16
N LEU A 36 11.78 -12.27 -3.20
CA LEU A 36 12.64 -12.12 -4.38
C LEU A 36 13.44 -13.39 -4.71
N GLU A 37 13.73 -14.23 -3.71
CA GLU A 37 14.41 -15.51 -3.88
C GLU A 37 13.47 -16.62 -4.37
N LEU A 38 12.26 -16.72 -3.81
CA LEU A 38 11.31 -17.79 -4.13
C LEU A 38 10.48 -17.49 -5.38
N CYS A 39 10.13 -16.24 -5.65
CA CYS A 39 9.27 -15.90 -6.79
C CYS A 39 10.02 -16.15 -8.11
N ASN A 40 9.59 -17.18 -8.83
CA ASN A 40 10.15 -17.58 -10.12
C ASN A 40 9.53 -16.84 -11.33
N ARG A 41 8.67 -15.84 -11.09
CA ARG A 41 8.08 -14.97 -12.14
C ARG A 41 7.28 -15.75 -13.20
N CYS A 42 6.49 -16.74 -12.76
CA CYS A 42 5.65 -17.56 -13.64
C CYS A 42 4.32 -16.91 -14.07
N ASP A 43 3.99 -15.73 -13.50
CA ASP A 43 2.76 -14.97 -13.75
C ASP A 43 1.43 -15.68 -13.36
N GLU A 44 1.47 -16.80 -12.65
CA GLU A 44 0.25 -17.52 -12.25
C GLU A 44 -0.61 -16.70 -11.29
N CYS A 45 0.00 -15.95 -10.36
CA CYS A 45 -0.75 -15.04 -9.49
C CYS A 45 -1.44 -13.89 -10.25
N ILE A 46 -0.84 -13.42 -11.35
CA ILE A 46 -1.41 -12.38 -12.21
C ILE A 46 -2.67 -12.91 -12.90
N LYS A 47 -2.59 -14.11 -13.49
CA LYS A 47 -3.71 -14.77 -14.17
C LYS A 47 -4.85 -15.12 -13.20
N ALA A 48 -4.50 -15.49 -11.98
CA ALA A 48 -5.47 -15.93 -10.96
C ALA A 48 -6.20 -14.77 -10.28
N CYS A 49 -5.74 -13.52 -10.40
CA CYS A 49 -6.32 -12.37 -9.70
C CYS A 49 -7.64 -11.92 -10.34
N PRO A 50 -8.82 -12.15 -9.72
CA PRO A 50 -10.08 -11.79 -10.35
C PRO A 50 -10.28 -10.28 -10.56
N PRO A 51 -9.89 -9.39 -9.62
CA PRO A 51 -9.89 -7.95 -9.87
C PRO A 51 -8.87 -7.49 -10.92
N GLY A 52 -7.92 -8.33 -11.31
CA GLY A 52 -6.90 -7.98 -12.30
C GLY A 52 -5.92 -6.89 -11.85
N ILE A 53 -5.71 -6.72 -10.53
CA ILE A 53 -4.86 -5.66 -9.97
C ILE A 53 -3.38 -6.05 -9.87
N ILE A 54 -3.03 -7.32 -10.05
CA ILE A 54 -1.63 -7.76 -10.05
C ILE A 54 -1.08 -7.60 -11.47
N ILE A 55 0.01 -6.87 -11.62
CA ILE A 55 0.68 -6.60 -12.89
C ILE A 55 2.16 -6.98 -12.83
N ASN A 56 2.78 -7.11 -13.99
CA ASN A 56 4.22 -7.25 -14.09
C ASN A 56 4.92 -5.92 -13.79
N GLY A 57 5.65 -5.86 -12.69
CA GLY A 57 6.48 -4.74 -12.30
C GLY A 57 7.89 -4.80 -12.88
N SER A 58 8.73 -3.86 -12.46
CA SER A 58 10.14 -3.83 -12.83
C SER A 58 10.83 -5.14 -12.44
N GLY A 59 11.60 -5.72 -13.37
CA GLY A 59 12.29 -7.00 -13.16
C GLY A 59 11.39 -8.24 -13.29
N GLY A 60 10.12 -8.08 -13.69
CA GLY A 60 9.17 -9.19 -13.90
C GLY A 60 8.60 -9.77 -12.60
N PHE A 61 8.74 -9.05 -11.47
CA PHE A 61 8.07 -9.43 -10.25
C PHE A 61 6.63 -8.90 -10.24
N PRO A 62 5.66 -9.65 -9.69
CA PRO A 62 4.30 -9.17 -9.58
C PRO A 62 4.20 -8.01 -8.59
N VAL A 63 3.48 -6.97 -8.98
CA VAL A 63 3.20 -5.78 -8.18
C VAL A 63 1.72 -5.42 -8.27
N ILE A 64 1.19 -4.72 -7.27
CA ILE A 64 -0.19 -4.25 -7.23
C ILE A 64 -0.34 -2.90 -7.93
N ASP A 65 -1.38 -2.78 -8.75
CA ASP A 65 -1.84 -1.55 -9.38
C ASP A 65 -3.30 -1.24 -8.99
N PHE A 66 -3.45 -0.35 -8.01
CA PHE A 66 -4.76 0.09 -7.52
C PHE A 66 -5.52 1.01 -8.48
N THR A 67 -4.93 1.41 -9.62
CA THR A 67 -5.67 2.12 -10.67
C THR A 67 -6.60 1.19 -11.44
N ARG A 68 -6.39 -0.13 -11.35
CA ARG A 68 -7.20 -1.16 -12.03
C ARG A 68 -8.36 -1.67 -11.18
N GLY A 69 -8.36 -1.41 -9.89
CA GLY A 69 -9.33 -1.93 -8.93
C GLY A 69 -8.74 -2.04 -7.53
N HIS A 70 -9.29 -2.94 -6.72
CA HIS A 70 -8.83 -3.16 -5.35
C HIS A 70 -8.69 -4.64 -5.03
N CYS A 71 -7.98 -4.94 -3.96
CA CYS A 71 -7.87 -6.31 -3.45
C CYS A 71 -9.17 -6.69 -2.76
N THR A 72 -9.67 -7.89 -3.04
CA THR A 72 -10.85 -8.48 -2.38
C THR A 72 -10.47 -9.52 -1.33
N PHE A 73 -9.15 -9.73 -1.12
CA PHE A 73 -8.61 -10.76 -0.23
C PHE A 73 -9.16 -12.18 -0.49
N CYS A 74 -9.54 -12.49 -1.72
CA CYS A 74 -10.04 -13.83 -2.12
C CYS A 74 -8.98 -14.96 -2.00
N GLY A 75 -7.70 -14.60 -1.99
CA GLY A 75 -6.60 -15.55 -1.81
C GLY A 75 -6.23 -16.37 -3.05
N ASP A 76 -6.82 -16.11 -4.22
CA ASP A 76 -6.56 -16.91 -5.42
C ASP A 76 -5.11 -16.77 -5.93
N CYS A 77 -4.49 -15.61 -5.72
CA CYS A 77 -3.06 -15.41 -5.99
C CYS A 77 -2.16 -16.31 -5.14
N VAL A 78 -2.51 -16.53 -3.86
CA VAL A 78 -1.79 -17.41 -2.93
C VAL A 78 -1.95 -18.87 -3.37
N LYS A 79 -3.19 -19.30 -3.67
CA LYS A 79 -3.49 -20.66 -4.14
C LYS A 79 -2.76 -21.02 -5.43
N ALA A 80 -2.58 -20.04 -6.33
CA ALA A 80 -1.85 -20.22 -7.59
C ALA A 80 -0.32 -20.22 -7.43
N CYS A 81 0.20 -19.76 -6.29
CA CYS A 81 1.64 -19.59 -6.06
C CYS A 81 2.33 -20.91 -5.70
N GLN A 82 2.62 -21.74 -6.70
CA GLN A 82 3.44 -22.95 -6.53
C GLN A 82 4.81 -22.73 -5.86
N PRO A 83 5.60 -21.68 -6.17
CA PRO A 83 6.89 -21.49 -5.52
C PRO A 83 6.79 -21.05 -4.06
N LYS A 84 5.57 -20.81 -3.53
CA LYS A 84 5.32 -20.36 -2.16
C LYS A 84 6.00 -19.04 -1.80
N ALA A 85 6.13 -18.14 -2.77
CA ALA A 85 6.49 -16.75 -2.51
C ALA A 85 5.31 -15.96 -1.88
N LEU A 86 4.09 -16.47 -2.06
CA LEU A 86 2.88 -16.00 -1.39
C LEU A 86 2.36 -17.17 -0.53
N GLU A 87 2.11 -16.96 0.75
CA GLU A 87 1.69 -18.01 1.67
C GLU A 87 0.79 -17.47 2.78
N PHE A 88 -0.31 -18.17 3.07
CA PHE A 88 -1.16 -17.78 4.20
C PHE A 88 -0.40 -17.96 5.52
N PRO A 89 -0.48 -16.97 6.42
CA PRO A 89 0.15 -17.08 7.73
C PRO A 89 -0.54 -18.15 8.56
N GLU A 90 0.22 -18.80 9.46
CA GLU A 90 -0.35 -19.72 10.45
C GLU A 90 -1.31 -18.98 11.39
N ASP A 91 -0.95 -17.75 11.76
CA ASP A 91 -1.80 -16.84 12.53
C ASP A 91 -2.65 -15.97 11.60
N LEU A 92 -3.95 -16.25 11.55
CA LEU A 92 -4.92 -15.50 10.75
C LEU A 92 -5.12 -14.05 11.20
N SER A 93 -4.60 -13.66 12.37
CA SER A 93 -4.55 -12.25 12.79
C SER A 93 -3.45 -11.46 12.11
N THR A 94 -2.50 -12.15 11.45
CA THR A 94 -1.45 -11.51 10.66
C THR A 94 -2.08 -10.82 9.45
N PRO A 95 -1.87 -9.50 9.28
CA PRO A 95 -2.45 -8.78 8.17
C PRO A 95 -1.89 -9.26 6.83
N PRO A 96 -2.65 -9.13 5.72
CA PRO A 96 -2.19 -9.53 4.39
C PRO A 96 -0.96 -8.76 3.93
N TRP A 97 -0.76 -7.55 4.44
CA TRP A 97 0.38 -6.67 4.18
C TRP A 97 0.34 -5.51 5.16
N SER A 98 1.42 -4.72 5.21
CA SER A 98 1.49 -3.50 6.01
C SER A 98 1.48 -2.29 5.08
N LEU A 99 0.28 -1.80 4.77
CA LEU A 99 0.08 -0.64 3.90
C LEU A 99 -0.66 0.47 4.66
N GLU A 100 -0.27 1.72 4.38
CA GLU A 100 -0.96 2.91 4.87
C GLU A 100 -1.41 3.78 3.70
N ILE A 101 -2.42 4.62 3.95
CA ILE A 101 -2.90 5.58 2.95
C ILE A 101 -2.62 7.02 3.40
N GLU A 102 -2.29 7.87 2.44
CA GLU A 102 -2.19 9.31 2.64
C GLU A 102 -3.20 10.01 1.73
N ILE A 103 -3.84 11.06 2.24
CA ILE A 103 -4.80 11.87 1.49
C ILE A 103 -4.20 13.24 1.23
N GLU A 104 -3.94 13.53 -0.04
CA GLU A 104 -3.30 14.76 -0.49
C GLU A 104 -4.26 15.96 -0.51
N GLN A 105 -3.67 17.16 -0.57
CA GLN A 105 -4.39 18.44 -0.58
C GLN A 105 -5.31 18.63 -1.80
N SER A 106 -5.13 17.86 -2.87
CA SER A 106 -6.00 17.86 -4.05
C SER A 106 -7.37 17.20 -3.78
N CYS A 107 -7.61 16.65 -2.58
CA CYS A 107 -8.86 16.00 -2.22
C CYS A 107 -10.06 16.95 -2.32
N LEU A 108 -11.10 16.55 -3.07
CA LEU A 108 -12.32 17.34 -3.25
C LEU A 108 -12.97 17.75 -1.91
N SER A 109 -12.99 16.85 -0.93
CA SER A 109 -13.58 17.09 0.40
C SER A 109 -12.81 18.15 1.21
N LEU A 110 -11.48 18.22 1.04
CA LEU A 110 -10.65 19.28 1.62
C LEU A 110 -10.83 20.63 0.90
N ASN A 111 -11.37 20.62 -0.32
CA ASN A 111 -11.56 21.81 -1.16
C ASN A 111 -13.03 22.24 -1.26
N GLY A 112 -13.87 21.87 -0.29
CA GLY A 112 -15.24 22.37 -0.15
C GLY A 112 -16.27 21.71 -1.06
N VAL A 113 -15.91 20.61 -1.71
CA VAL A 113 -16.84 19.77 -2.47
C VAL A 113 -17.30 18.61 -1.60
N VAL A 114 -18.62 18.38 -1.53
CA VAL A 114 -19.18 17.23 -0.80
C VAL A 114 -18.83 15.94 -1.53
N CYS A 115 -17.75 15.30 -1.12
CA CYS A 115 -17.26 14.05 -1.69
C CYS A 115 -16.91 13.07 -0.56
N ARG A 116 -17.55 11.90 -0.55
CA ARG A 116 -17.31 10.84 0.43
C ARG A 116 -16.99 9.48 -0.17
N SER A 117 -16.70 9.44 -1.48
CA SER A 117 -16.50 8.19 -2.24
C SER A 117 -15.53 7.21 -1.59
N CYS A 118 -14.41 7.68 -1.02
CA CYS A 118 -13.46 6.81 -0.33
C CYS A 118 -14.02 6.20 0.97
N GLY A 119 -14.87 6.92 1.69
CA GLY A 119 -15.55 6.38 2.87
C GLY A 119 -16.70 5.45 2.49
N ASP A 120 -17.45 5.79 1.44
CA ASP A 120 -18.62 5.02 1.01
C ASP A 120 -18.24 3.64 0.46
N ILE A 121 -17.09 3.51 -0.20
CA ILE A 121 -16.57 2.22 -0.69
C ILE A 121 -15.85 1.41 0.40
N CYS A 122 -15.47 2.04 1.52
CA CYS A 122 -14.65 1.39 2.54
C CYS A 122 -15.51 0.50 3.43
N GLU A 123 -15.51 -0.81 3.16
CA GLU A 123 -16.27 -1.81 3.92
C GLU A 123 -15.90 -1.82 5.42
N GLU A 124 -14.61 -1.64 5.72
CA GLU A 124 -14.06 -1.54 7.09
C GLU A 124 -14.44 -0.24 7.81
N ARG A 125 -14.98 0.75 7.08
CA ARG A 125 -15.28 2.10 7.59
C ARG A 125 -14.06 2.79 8.23
N ALA A 126 -12.87 2.51 7.69
CA ALA A 126 -11.60 3.05 8.17
C ALA A 126 -11.42 4.56 7.89
N ILE A 127 -12.32 5.21 7.14
CA ILE A 127 -12.20 6.65 6.84
C ILE A 127 -13.38 7.41 7.44
N ARG A 128 -13.10 8.20 8.48
CA ARG A 128 -14.07 9.13 9.07
C ARG A 128 -13.96 10.50 8.43
N PHE A 129 -15.02 11.30 8.54
CA PHE A 129 -15.08 12.64 7.96
C PHE A 129 -15.35 13.65 9.07
N GLN A 130 -14.35 14.47 9.39
CA GLN A 130 -14.49 15.55 10.36
C GLN A 130 -14.96 16.81 9.63
N LEU A 131 -16.07 17.40 10.06
CA LEU A 131 -16.57 18.65 9.47
C LEU A 131 -15.64 19.82 9.83
N GLN A 132 -15.38 20.67 8.85
CA GLN A 132 -14.52 21.85 8.97
C GLN A 132 -15.26 23.09 8.48
N THR A 133 -14.70 24.27 8.75
CA THR A 133 -15.25 25.54 8.26
C THR A 133 -15.16 25.66 6.74
N GLY A 134 -16.07 26.44 6.15
CA GLY A 134 -16.10 26.68 4.71
C GLY A 134 -16.60 25.50 3.87
N GLY A 135 -17.47 24.66 4.43
CA GLY A 135 -18.06 23.51 3.73
C GLY A 135 -17.09 22.34 3.50
N ARG A 136 -15.89 22.41 4.05
CA ARG A 136 -14.87 21.36 3.96
C ARG A 136 -15.18 20.22 4.92
N SER A 137 -14.78 19.01 4.55
CA SER A 137 -14.76 17.88 5.47
C SER A 137 -13.43 17.16 5.33
N GLN A 138 -12.71 17.05 6.44
CA GLN A 138 -11.41 16.39 6.48
C GLN A 138 -11.60 14.88 6.62
N PRO A 139 -11.22 14.09 5.60
CA PRO A 139 -11.16 12.65 5.76
C PRO A 139 -10.01 12.28 6.73
N GLN A 140 -10.29 11.35 7.63
CA GLN A 140 -9.40 10.85 8.67
C GLN A 140 -9.35 9.32 8.56
N PRO A 141 -8.34 8.78 7.86
CA PRO A 141 -8.04 7.35 7.88
C PRO A 141 -7.65 6.89 9.29
N ASP A 142 -8.15 5.72 9.68
CA ASP A 142 -7.78 5.00 10.88
C ASP A 142 -6.88 3.82 10.49
N PRO A 143 -5.56 3.89 10.75
CA PRO A 143 -4.63 2.84 10.38
C PRO A 143 -4.92 1.50 11.06
N ALA A 144 -5.59 1.49 12.22
CA ALA A 144 -5.87 0.26 12.95
C ALA A 144 -6.98 -0.58 12.30
N THR A 145 -7.86 0.04 11.52
CA THR A 145 -8.96 -0.63 10.81
C THR A 145 -8.73 -0.72 9.29
N CYS A 146 -7.78 0.06 8.76
CA CYS A 146 -7.43 0.01 7.34
C CYS A 146 -6.70 -1.29 6.99
N THR A 147 -7.27 -2.09 6.09
CA THR A 147 -6.65 -3.34 5.59
C THR A 147 -5.67 -3.12 4.43
N GLY A 148 -5.54 -1.89 3.93
CA GLY A 148 -4.72 -1.60 2.75
C GLY A 148 -5.30 -2.17 1.44
N CYS A 149 -6.60 -2.47 1.36
CA CYS A 149 -7.20 -3.10 0.17
C CYS A 149 -7.15 -2.21 -1.09
N GLY A 150 -6.99 -0.90 -0.93
CA GLY A 150 -6.89 0.08 -2.02
C GLY A 150 -8.22 0.48 -2.67
N ALA A 151 -9.37 0.06 -2.13
CA ALA A 151 -10.68 0.46 -2.66
C ALA A 151 -10.87 1.98 -2.72
N CYS A 152 -10.40 2.70 -1.69
CA CYS A 152 -10.43 4.15 -1.66
C CYS A 152 -9.61 4.80 -2.78
N VAL A 153 -8.46 4.22 -3.13
CA VAL A 153 -7.58 4.70 -4.22
C VAL A 153 -8.29 4.51 -5.56
N ALA A 154 -8.84 3.33 -5.79
CA ALA A 154 -9.51 2.98 -7.04
C ALA A 154 -10.70 3.89 -7.38
N VAL A 155 -11.49 4.31 -6.38
CA VAL A 155 -12.67 5.15 -6.60
C VAL A 155 -12.41 6.66 -6.49
N CYS A 156 -11.22 7.10 -6.08
CA CYS A 156 -10.96 8.51 -5.82
C CYS A 156 -10.99 9.34 -7.12
N PRO A 157 -11.97 10.23 -7.32
CA PRO A 157 -12.13 10.95 -8.60
C PRO A 157 -11.00 11.95 -8.85
N SER A 158 -10.43 12.55 -7.80
CA SER A 158 -9.30 13.48 -7.89
C SER A 158 -7.94 12.79 -7.79
N LYS A 159 -7.90 11.46 -7.65
CA LYS A 159 -6.65 10.68 -7.46
C LYS A 159 -5.77 11.19 -6.32
N SER A 160 -6.39 11.69 -5.26
CA SER A 160 -5.73 12.32 -4.13
C SER A 160 -5.37 11.36 -3.01
N ILE A 161 -5.46 10.05 -3.24
CA ILE A 161 -5.15 9.04 -2.23
C ILE A 161 -3.98 8.21 -2.75
N THR A 162 -2.90 8.20 -1.99
CA THR A 162 -1.74 7.34 -2.22
C THR A 162 -1.76 6.22 -1.20
N ILE A 163 -1.11 5.11 -1.56
CA ILE A 163 -0.93 3.95 -0.68
C ILE A 163 0.52 3.53 -0.75
N THR A 164 1.12 3.30 0.42
CA THR A 164 2.54 2.99 0.56
C THR A 164 2.75 1.88 1.58
N PRO A 165 3.80 1.06 1.42
CA PRO A 165 4.25 0.18 2.50
C PRO A 165 4.63 0.99 3.73
N ILE A 166 4.25 0.49 4.90
CA ILE A 166 4.68 1.07 6.17
C ILE A 166 6.17 0.75 6.33
N SER A 167 7.03 1.74 6.15
CA SER A 167 8.45 1.63 6.50
C SER A 167 8.61 1.82 8.01
N ASN A 168 9.23 0.84 8.69
CA ASN A 168 9.52 0.89 10.13
C ASN A 168 10.49 2.02 10.56
N ASP A 169 10.87 2.94 9.68
CA ASP A 169 11.74 4.09 10.00
C ASP A 169 11.05 5.15 10.88
N HIS A 170 9.73 5.06 11.10
CA HIS A 170 8.98 5.99 11.96
C HIS A 170 8.89 5.59 13.45
N ALA A 171 9.47 4.44 13.85
CA ALA A 171 9.52 4.04 15.27
C ALA A 171 10.48 4.89 16.13
N VAL A 172 11.30 5.78 15.52
CA VAL A 172 12.33 6.56 16.22
C VAL A 172 11.89 8.01 16.54
N SER A 173 10.69 8.46 16.17
CA SER A 173 10.25 9.84 16.49
C SER A 173 9.33 9.97 17.71
N THR A 174 8.78 8.88 18.25
CA THR A 174 7.79 8.95 19.34
C THR A 174 8.39 8.65 20.72
N GLN A 175 9.61 8.11 20.80
CA GLN A 175 10.31 7.86 22.08
C GLN A 175 11.04 9.07 22.67
N VAL A 176 11.13 10.21 21.97
CA VAL A 176 11.88 11.40 22.46
C VAL A 176 11.00 12.39 23.25
N ARG A 177 9.67 12.22 23.33
CA ARG A 177 8.79 13.16 24.08
C ARG A 177 8.46 12.74 25.52
N GLU A 178 8.68 11.49 25.92
CA GLU A 178 8.32 11.02 27.27
C GLU A 178 9.46 11.12 28.30
N GLU A 179 10.72 11.26 27.88
CA GLU A 179 11.87 11.42 28.81
C GLU A 179 12.22 12.89 29.16
N MET A 180 11.50 13.89 28.63
CA MET A 180 11.77 15.32 28.89
C MET A 180 10.72 16.03 29.75
N LEU A 181 9.73 15.31 30.30
CA LEU A 181 8.67 15.91 31.14
C LEU A 181 8.57 15.28 32.54
N ASN A 182 9.67 14.78 33.09
CA ASN A 182 9.75 14.42 34.50
C ASN A 182 11.16 14.68 35.07
N PRO A 183 11.54 15.95 35.32
CA PRO A 183 12.68 16.28 36.17
C PRO A 183 12.43 15.93 37.65
#